data_AF-A0A940BK58-F1
#
_entry.id   AF-A0A940BK58-F1
#
_cell.length_a   1.000
_cell.length_b   1.000
_cell.length_c   1.000
_cell.angle_alpha   90.00
_cell.angle_beta   90.00
_cell.angle_gamma   90.00
#
_symmetry.space_group_name_H-M   'P 1'
#
loop_
_entity.id
_entity.type
_entity.pdbx_description
1 polymer ?
#
loop_
_entity_poly.entity_id
_entity_poly.type
_entity_poly.pdbx_seq_one_letter_code
_entity_poly.pdbx_strand_id
1 'polypeptide(L)'
;MAVEQVQQYVGTRADWADEMAAGKMLGVLVAQDAEGRLGYLAAFSGNLAGSVHHDYFVPPVYDLLDPQGEFKQGEAQITAINHEVERLENAPELKELRTRKASAEQKMSDEIADFKAMMVQHKQERDELRVAGELTPKQEETLLNQSRYEKAELKRIRQRHDSEIRKIVDEIKDYCSGIDALKVRRKAMSEALQERIFRLFVVRNALGEHRDLVEVFRPLGTLPPSGAGECCAPRLLNYAYNNGLRPVCMAEFWWGASPVGEVRHHGHFYPACRSKCKPILDFMLQGLDVEENLLGKPLDDNGLDEVYDDQWLTVLNKPSGMLSVPGKLLEDSLLTRYQAAHPEAHGPIVVHRLDQETSGLVIFAKDKQTHKALQQQFEQHTINKRYIALLDGLVMQDEGVIDLPIRPDVDDRPRQRVDEVDGRPAVTRYHVLERKDSQTRIALEPLTGRTHQLRVHASHPQGLNCPIAGDRLYGRAASRLMLQAQSITFLHPATGQSMRLDISPDF
;
A
#
# COMPACT_ATOMS: atom_id res chain seq x y z
N MET A 1 16.85 25.51 -15.81
CA MET A 1 17.84 26.38 -15.14
C MET A 1 18.01 26.08 -13.64
N ALA A 2 17.09 26.46 -12.73
CA ALA A 2 17.31 26.28 -11.29
C ALA A 2 17.49 24.81 -10.86
N VAL A 3 16.68 23.90 -11.43
CA VAL A 3 16.83 22.44 -11.25
C VAL A 3 18.20 21.95 -11.73
N GLU A 4 18.66 22.38 -12.90
CA GLU A 4 19.97 21.98 -13.45
C GLU A 4 21.12 22.45 -12.55
N GLN A 5 21.01 23.62 -11.93
CA GLN A 5 22.01 24.11 -10.97
C GLN A 5 22.07 23.24 -9.71
N VAL A 6 20.91 22.83 -9.17
CA VAL A 6 20.87 21.87 -8.04
C VAL A 6 21.44 20.51 -8.45
N GLN A 7 21.10 20.01 -9.63
CA GLN A 7 21.65 18.75 -10.16
C GLN A 7 23.16 18.82 -10.32
N GLN A 8 23.69 19.93 -10.86
CA GLN A 8 25.12 20.16 -10.99
C GLN A 8 25.79 20.19 -9.61
N TYR A 9 25.25 20.96 -8.66
CA TYR A 9 25.78 21.04 -7.30
C TYR A 9 25.85 19.66 -6.65
N VAL A 10 24.74 18.91 -6.65
CA VAL A 10 24.69 17.55 -6.09
C VAL A 10 25.66 16.62 -6.81
N GLY A 11 25.79 16.73 -8.13
CA GLY A 11 26.75 15.95 -8.92
C GLY A 11 28.22 16.23 -8.58
N THR A 12 28.54 17.40 -8.01
CA THR A 12 29.91 17.71 -7.54
C THR A 12 30.24 17.15 -6.15
N ARG A 13 29.24 16.69 -5.39
CA ARG A 13 29.40 16.22 -4.01
C ARG A 13 29.74 14.74 -3.96
N ALA A 14 31.03 14.43 -4.14
CA ALA A 14 31.54 13.05 -4.05
C ALA A 14 31.26 12.40 -2.67
N ASP A 15 31.18 13.20 -1.61
CA ASP A 15 30.84 12.76 -0.26
C ASP A 15 29.39 12.27 -0.10
N TRP A 16 28.51 12.58 -1.05
CA TRP A 16 27.10 12.15 -1.05
C TRP A 16 26.79 11.09 -2.12
N ALA A 17 27.80 10.65 -2.88
CA ALA A 17 27.59 9.87 -4.10
C ALA A 17 26.77 8.60 -3.86
N ASP A 18 27.07 7.84 -2.81
CA ASP A 18 26.38 6.58 -2.51
C ASP A 18 24.91 6.79 -2.11
N GLU A 19 24.65 7.77 -1.23
CA GLU A 19 23.29 8.06 -0.78
C GLU A 19 22.44 8.64 -1.93
N MET A 20 23.03 9.52 -2.74
CA MET A 20 22.38 10.06 -3.92
C MET A 20 22.14 9.00 -5.00
N ALA A 21 23.05 8.02 -5.15
CA ALA A 21 22.84 6.89 -6.05
C ALA A 21 21.70 5.99 -5.57
N ALA A 22 21.53 5.82 -4.25
CA ALA A 22 20.44 5.05 -3.66
C ALA A 22 19.05 5.69 -3.84
N GLY A 23 19.00 7.00 -4.08
CA GLY A 23 17.76 7.71 -4.39
C GLY A 23 17.39 8.80 -3.38
N LYS A 24 17.06 10.00 -3.87
CA LYS A 24 16.63 11.15 -3.06
C LYS A 24 15.60 12.00 -3.76
N MET A 25 14.62 12.50 -3.01
CA MET A 25 13.77 13.60 -3.50
C MET A 25 14.47 14.93 -3.24
N LEU A 26 14.60 15.72 -4.29
CA LEU A 26 15.12 17.08 -4.27
C LEU A 26 14.02 18.05 -4.70
N GLY A 27 14.07 19.28 -4.21
CA GLY A 27 13.09 20.30 -4.57
C GLY A 27 13.73 21.65 -4.78
N VAL A 28 13.12 22.43 -5.66
CA VAL A 28 13.50 23.80 -5.97
C VAL A 28 12.27 24.69 -5.91
N LEU A 29 12.41 25.85 -5.28
CA LEU A 29 11.40 26.91 -5.29
C LEU A 29 12.03 28.17 -5.86
N VAL A 30 11.53 28.63 -7.00
CA VAL A 30 11.83 29.96 -7.53
C VAL A 30 10.98 30.97 -6.75
N ALA A 31 11.62 31.99 -6.22
CA ALA A 31 10.97 33.02 -5.42
C ALA A 31 11.51 34.42 -5.76
N GLN A 32 10.70 35.44 -5.51
CA GLN A 32 11.06 36.84 -5.65
C GLN A 32 11.32 37.45 -4.28
N ASP A 33 12.36 38.28 -4.18
CA ASP A 33 12.58 39.14 -3.01
C ASP A 33 11.68 40.39 -3.03
N ALA A 34 11.83 41.25 -2.02
CA ALA A 34 11.06 42.49 -1.88
C ALA A 34 11.32 43.49 -3.01
N GLU A 35 12.48 43.42 -3.67
CA GLU A 35 12.85 44.23 -4.83
C GLU A 35 12.36 43.62 -6.17
N GLY A 36 11.70 42.46 -6.14
CA GLY A 36 11.21 41.75 -7.32
C GLY A 36 12.28 40.96 -8.08
N ARG A 37 13.48 40.80 -7.51
CA ARG A 37 14.56 40.00 -8.11
C ARG A 37 14.27 38.52 -7.90
N LEU A 38 14.45 37.75 -8.97
CA LEU A 38 14.25 36.30 -8.94
C LEU A 38 15.50 35.60 -8.40
N GLY A 39 15.28 34.68 -7.47
CA GLY A 39 16.24 33.70 -7.00
C GLY A 39 15.59 32.33 -6.87
N TYR A 40 16.33 31.36 -6.32
CA TYR A 40 15.74 30.07 -5.96
C TYR A 40 16.29 29.55 -4.64
N LEU A 41 15.48 28.69 -4.03
CA LEU A 41 15.80 27.91 -2.85
C LEU A 41 15.87 26.44 -3.26
N ALA A 42 16.71 25.66 -2.57
CA ALA A 42 16.81 24.22 -2.76
C ALA A 42 16.51 23.48 -1.46
N ALA A 43 15.91 22.29 -1.55
CA ALA A 43 15.68 21.40 -0.42
C ALA A 43 15.88 19.93 -0.83
N PHE A 44 16.03 19.07 0.17
CA PHE A 44 15.98 17.61 0.04
C PHE A 44 15.02 17.03 1.08
N SER A 45 14.47 15.84 0.81
CA SER A 45 13.58 15.13 1.74
C SER A 45 14.37 14.42 2.86
N GLY A 46 13.92 14.53 4.11
CA GLY A 46 14.54 13.83 5.25
C GLY A 46 15.89 14.42 5.65
N ASN A 47 16.89 13.58 5.89
CA ASN A 47 18.30 13.97 6.14
C ASN A 47 19.15 13.68 4.89
N LEU A 48 20.38 14.18 4.82
CA LEU A 48 21.36 13.87 3.76
C LEU A 48 22.74 13.81 4.41
N ALA A 49 23.50 12.75 4.16
CA ALA A 49 24.78 12.48 4.80
C ALA A 49 24.72 12.57 6.34
N GLY A 50 23.63 12.06 6.93
CA GLY A 50 23.41 12.07 8.38
C GLY A 50 23.06 13.43 8.99
N SER A 51 22.89 14.48 8.18
CA SER A 51 22.56 15.84 8.62
C SER A 51 21.30 16.38 7.93
N VAL A 52 20.58 17.27 8.60
CA VAL A 52 19.51 18.09 7.99
C VAL A 52 19.97 19.50 7.64
N HIS A 53 21.19 19.88 8.04
CA HIS A 53 21.79 21.19 7.78
C HIS A 53 22.92 21.07 6.76
N HIS A 54 22.78 21.82 5.67
CA HIS A 54 23.76 21.94 4.58
C HIS A 54 23.64 23.34 3.97
N ASP A 55 24.74 24.07 3.81
CA ASP A 55 24.74 25.49 3.40
C ASP A 55 23.95 25.79 2.11
N TYR A 56 23.91 24.85 1.18
CA TYR A 56 23.23 25.00 -0.11
C TYR A 56 21.70 24.82 -0.03
N PHE A 57 21.21 24.17 1.02
CA PHE A 57 19.80 23.80 1.16
C PHE A 57 19.14 24.59 2.30
N VAL A 58 17.83 24.82 2.18
CA VAL A 58 17.07 25.44 3.26
C VAL A 58 17.04 24.52 4.49
N PRO A 59 17.06 25.08 5.71
CA PRO A 59 16.97 24.31 6.94
C PRO A 59 15.64 23.57 7.05
N PRO A 60 15.54 22.54 7.92
CA PRO A 60 14.28 21.87 8.18
C PRO A 60 13.28 22.83 8.84
N VAL A 61 11.97 22.52 8.74
CA VAL A 61 10.92 23.24 9.50
C VAL A 61 11.15 23.08 11.00
N TYR A 62 11.54 21.87 11.43
CA TYR A 62 11.96 21.54 12.78
C TYR A 62 13.09 20.49 12.72
N ASP A 63 14.12 20.66 13.55
CA ASP A 63 15.27 19.76 13.59
C ASP A 63 15.03 18.57 14.52
N LEU A 64 14.70 17.41 13.93
CA LEU A 64 14.53 16.16 14.65
C LEU A 64 15.86 15.49 15.02
N LEU A 65 16.98 15.91 14.44
CA LEU A 65 18.29 15.31 14.69
C LEU A 65 19.05 15.98 15.84
N ASP A 66 18.53 17.07 16.39
CA ASP A 66 19.09 17.73 17.58
C ASP A 66 19.21 16.71 18.73
N PRO A 67 20.44 16.36 19.18
CA PRO A 67 20.64 15.42 20.28
C PRO A 67 20.04 15.88 21.60
N GLN A 68 19.87 17.20 21.78
CA GLN A 68 19.22 17.79 22.95
C GLN A 68 17.72 18.01 22.74
N GLY A 69 17.23 17.79 21.52
CA GLY A 69 15.84 17.97 21.13
C GLY A 69 14.89 16.97 21.80
N GLU A 70 13.63 17.37 21.93
CA GLU A 70 12.58 16.56 22.58
C GLU A 70 12.41 15.19 21.92
N PHE A 71 12.63 15.12 20.60
CA PHE A 71 12.56 13.86 19.85
C PHE A 71 13.61 12.85 20.32
N LYS A 72 14.89 13.23 20.36
CA LYS A 72 15.98 12.33 20.73
C LYS A 72 15.89 11.88 22.18
N GLN A 73 15.46 12.76 23.07
CA GLN A 73 15.20 12.40 24.47
C GLN A 73 14.05 11.39 24.60
N GLY A 74 12.94 11.62 23.92
CA GLY A 74 11.80 10.70 23.90
C GLY A 74 12.13 9.35 23.26
N GLU A 75 12.84 9.36 22.14
CA GLU A 75 13.32 8.16 21.43
C GLU A 75 14.22 7.31 22.33
N ALA A 76 15.14 7.92 23.08
CA ALA A 76 16.01 7.23 24.03
C ALA A 76 15.21 6.55 25.16
N GLN A 77 14.17 7.20 25.69
CA GLN A 77 13.30 6.61 26.72
C GLN A 77 12.50 5.42 26.17
N ILE A 78 11.95 5.54 24.96
CA ILE A 78 11.21 4.45 24.31
C ILE A 78 12.15 3.27 24.02
N THR A 79 13.37 3.55 23.56
CA THR A 79 14.40 2.54 23.29
C THR A 79 14.82 1.83 24.56
N ALA A 80 14.96 2.54 25.68
CA ALA A 80 15.23 1.92 26.98
C ALA A 80 14.12 0.95 27.41
N ILE A 81 12.84 1.29 27.18
CA ILE A 81 11.73 0.37 27.45
C ILE A 81 11.78 -0.86 26.52
N ASN A 82 12.12 -0.68 25.24
CA ASN A 82 12.29 -1.81 24.32
C ASN A 82 13.37 -2.78 24.81
N HIS A 83 14.53 -2.28 25.20
CA HIS A 83 15.61 -3.11 25.75
C HIS A 83 15.19 -3.81 27.04
N GLU A 84 14.42 -3.14 27.90
CA GLU A 84 13.92 -3.75 29.14
C GLU A 84 12.90 -4.87 28.86
N VAL A 85 11.98 -4.67 27.90
CA VAL A 85 11.05 -5.71 27.45
C VAL A 85 11.82 -6.90 26.89
N GLU A 86 12.78 -6.67 26.00
CA GLU A 86 13.60 -7.72 25.41
C GLU A 86 14.42 -8.47 26.47
N ARG A 87 14.97 -7.77 27.46
CA ARG A 87 15.69 -8.36 28.59
C ARG A 87 14.79 -9.28 29.41
N LEU A 88 13.57 -8.84 29.75
CA LEU A 88 12.61 -9.61 30.53
C LEU A 88 12.05 -10.82 29.76
N GLU A 89 11.79 -10.67 28.45
CA GLU A 89 11.34 -11.77 27.60
C GLU A 89 12.40 -12.88 27.45
N ASN A 90 13.67 -12.50 27.52
CA ASN A 90 14.81 -13.41 27.40
C ASN A 90 15.42 -13.84 28.74
N ALA A 91 14.88 -13.36 29.86
CA ALA A 91 15.41 -13.58 31.19
C ALA A 91 15.41 -15.07 31.58
N PRO A 92 16.44 -15.55 32.32
CA PRO A 92 16.50 -16.94 32.79
C PRO A 92 15.26 -17.37 33.58
N GLU A 93 14.67 -16.47 34.37
CA GLU A 93 13.51 -16.73 35.22
C GLU A 93 12.28 -17.14 34.39
N LEU A 94 12.00 -16.43 33.29
CA LEU A 94 10.87 -16.77 32.41
C LEU A 94 11.14 -18.08 31.65
N LYS A 95 12.38 -18.31 31.24
CA LYS A 95 12.80 -19.57 30.58
C LYS A 95 12.66 -20.76 31.54
N GLU A 96 13.06 -20.59 32.79
CA GLU A 96 12.93 -21.59 33.84
C GLU A 96 11.46 -21.90 34.12
N LEU A 97 10.60 -20.88 34.28
CA LEU A 97 9.16 -21.07 34.45
C LEU A 97 8.53 -21.85 33.28
N ARG A 98 8.89 -21.52 32.04
CA ARG A 98 8.43 -22.26 30.85
C ARG A 98 8.91 -23.70 30.83
N THR A 99 10.16 -23.94 31.25
CA THR A 99 10.74 -25.29 31.36
C THR A 99 10.08 -26.11 32.48
N ARG A 100 9.81 -25.49 33.64
CA ARG A 100 9.05 -26.08 34.75
C ARG A 100 7.65 -26.49 34.30
N LYS A 101 6.94 -25.62 33.57
CA LYS A 101 5.62 -25.92 32.99
C LYS A 101 5.70 -27.13 32.05
N ALA A 102 6.62 -27.12 31.09
CA ALA A 102 6.78 -28.20 30.13
C ALA A 102 7.12 -29.54 30.83
N SER A 103 7.97 -29.49 31.84
CA SER A 103 8.32 -30.66 32.65
C SER A 103 7.14 -31.20 33.46
N ALA A 104 6.30 -30.32 34.02
CA ALA A 104 5.08 -30.72 34.73
C ALA A 104 4.03 -31.31 33.79
N GLU A 105 3.85 -30.73 32.60
CA GLU A 105 2.97 -31.26 31.54
C GLU A 105 3.44 -32.65 31.07
N GLN A 106 4.76 -32.84 30.91
CA GLN A 106 5.32 -34.14 30.55
C GLN A 106 5.08 -35.18 31.65
N LYS A 107 5.38 -34.84 32.92
CA LYS A 107 5.13 -35.73 34.07
C LYS A 107 3.65 -36.15 34.17
N MET A 108 2.74 -35.21 33.98
CA MET A 108 1.30 -35.49 33.94
C MET A 108 0.96 -36.47 32.81
N SER A 109 1.51 -36.24 31.61
CA SER A 109 1.30 -37.11 30.46
C SER A 109 1.79 -38.53 30.72
N ASP A 110 3.00 -38.68 31.24
CA ASP A 110 3.63 -39.97 31.53
C ASP A 110 2.86 -40.74 32.61
N GLU A 111 2.54 -40.10 33.75
CA GLU A 111 1.79 -40.76 34.84
C GLU A 111 0.37 -41.16 34.41
N ILE A 112 -0.30 -40.35 33.58
CA ILE A 112 -1.60 -40.70 33.01
C ILE A 112 -1.47 -41.87 32.02
N ALA A 113 -0.41 -41.91 31.21
CA ALA A 113 -0.18 -42.99 30.26
C ALA A 113 0.08 -44.32 31.00
N ASP A 114 0.97 -44.30 31.98
CA ASP A 114 1.30 -45.47 32.82
C ASP A 114 0.06 -45.99 33.56
N PHE A 115 -0.70 -45.09 34.18
CA PHE A 115 -1.92 -45.48 34.90
C PHE A 115 -3.00 -46.04 33.97
N LYS A 116 -3.14 -45.50 32.75
CA LYS A 116 -4.04 -46.06 31.74
C LYS A 116 -3.58 -47.43 31.26
N ALA A 117 -2.28 -47.65 31.07
CA ALA A 117 -1.75 -48.95 30.68
C ALA A 117 -2.05 -50.01 31.75
N MET A 118 -1.85 -49.69 33.03
CA MET A 118 -2.24 -50.53 34.16
C MET A 118 -3.75 -50.82 34.16
N MET A 119 -4.60 -49.81 33.95
CA MET A 119 -6.06 -50.00 33.86
C MET A 119 -6.48 -50.93 32.71
N VAL A 120 -5.76 -50.92 31.59
CA VAL A 120 -5.99 -51.82 30.46
C VAL A 120 -5.61 -53.24 30.83
N GLN A 121 -4.45 -53.45 31.47
CA GLN A 121 -4.02 -54.77 31.95
C GLN A 121 -5.01 -55.35 32.96
N HIS A 122 -5.38 -54.59 34.00
CA HIS A 122 -6.37 -55.03 34.97
C HIS A 122 -7.75 -55.28 34.32
N LYS A 123 -8.09 -54.59 33.22
CA LYS A 123 -9.31 -54.89 32.47
C LYS A 123 -9.21 -56.26 31.79
N GLN A 124 -8.09 -56.57 31.13
CA GLN A 124 -7.86 -57.87 30.50
C GLN A 124 -7.94 -59.01 31.51
N GLU A 125 -7.26 -58.89 32.65
CA GLU A 125 -7.29 -59.88 33.74
C GLU A 125 -8.73 -60.11 34.26
N ARG A 126 -9.51 -59.03 34.42
CA ARG A 126 -10.92 -59.13 34.80
C ARG A 126 -11.78 -59.82 33.74
N ASP A 127 -11.52 -59.55 32.47
CA ASP A 127 -12.26 -60.15 31.36
C ASP A 127 -11.91 -61.66 31.24
N GLU A 128 -10.65 -62.05 31.44
CA GLU A 128 -10.21 -63.45 31.51
C GLU A 128 -10.88 -64.21 32.67
N LEU A 129 -10.92 -63.62 33.86
CA LEU A 129 -11.58 -64.21 35.04
C LEU A 129 -13.09 -64.40 34.84
N ARG A 130 -13.74 -63.53 34.05
CA ARG A 130 -15.17 -63.68 33.70
C ARG A 130 -15.40 -64.81 32.69
N VAL A 131 -14.47 -65.01 31.75
CA VAL A 131 -14.55 -66.06 30.74
C VAL A 131 -14.25 -67.45 31.33
N ALA A 132 -13.35 -67.52 32.32
CA ALA A 132 -12.99 -68.78 33.00
C ALA A 132 -14.14 -69.41 33.82
N GLY A 133 -15.22 -68.66 34.09
CA GLY A 133 -16.51 -69.20 34.51
C GLY A 133 -16.54 -69.89 35.87
N GLU A 134 -16.31 -69.15 36.97
CA GLU A 134 -16.68 -69.53 38.35
C GLU A 134 -16.39 -68.36 39.33
N LEU A 135 -17.06 -67.21 39.15
CA LEU A 135 -16.93 -66.07 40.07
C LEU A 135 -18.06 -66.09 41.12
N THR A 136 -17.69 -66.05 42.39
CA THR A 136 -18.65 -65.83 43.49
C THR A 136 -19.16 -64.38 43.47
N PRO A 137 -20.36 -64.08 43.99
CA PRO A 137 -20.91 -62.72 44.05
C PRO A 137 -19.98 -61.70 44.72
N LYS A 138 -19.22 -62.16 45.74
CA LYS A 138 -18.23 -61.35 46.45
C LYS A 138 -17.01 -60.99 45.58
N GLN A 139 -16.59 -61.90 44.69
CA GLN A 139 -15.51 -61.64 43.74
C GLN A 139 -15.95 -60.65 42.65
N GLU A 140 -17.18 -60.74 42.13
CA GLU A 140 -17.70 -59.77 41.17
C GLU A 140 -17.79 -58.35 41.75
N GLU A 141 -18.27 -58.21 42.98
CA GLU A 141 -18.34 -56.92 43.68
C GLU A 141 -16.93 -56.31 43.87
N THR A 142 -15.94 -57.14 44.20
CA THR A 142 -14.53 -56.72 44.34
C THR A 142 -13.98 -56.16 43.01
N LEU A 143 -14.25 -56.84 41.89
CA LEU A 143 -13.81 -56.40 40.56
C LEU A 143 -14.50 -55.09 40.11
N LEU A 144 -15.78 -54.91 40.44
CA LEU A 144 -16.51 -53.67 40.17
C LEU A 144 -15.97 -52.50 41.00
N ASN A 145 -15.66 -52.74 42.28
CA ASN A 145 -15.08 -51.74 43.16
C ASN A 145 -13.68 -51.34 42.72
N GLN A 146 -12.85 -52.28 42.24
CA GLN A 146 -11.55 -52.00 41.64
C GLN A 146 -11.68 -51.06 40.42
N SER A 147 -12.60 -51.35 39.49
CA SER A 147 -12.82 -50.50 38.32
C SER A 147 -13.32 -49.10 38.67
N ARG A 148 -14.23 -48.99 39.65
CA ARG A 148 -14.71 -47.69 40.16
C ARG A 148 -13.58 -46.90 40.82
N TYR A 149 -12.76 -47.56 41.62
CA TYR A 149 -11.60 -46.97 42.26
C TYR A 149 -10.59 -46.44 41.23
N GLU A 150 -10.19 -47.24 40.24
CA GLU A 150 -9.24 -46.84 39.19
C GLU A 150 -9.72 -45.61 38.40
N LYS A 151 -11.00 -45.57 38.02
CA LYS A 151 -11.58 -44.40 37.35
C LYS A 151 -11.56 -43.15 38.23
N ALA A 152 -11.85 -43.30 39.52
CA ALA A 152 -11.79 -42.21 40.48
C ALA A 152 -10.35 -41.75 40.72
N GLU A 153 -9.39 -42.67 40.78
CA GLU A 153 -7.98 -42.37 40.99
C GLU A 153 -7.36 -41.67 39.79
N LEU A 154 -7.65 -42.11 38.55
CA LEU A 154 -7.24 -41.40 37.34
C LEU A 154 -7.75 -39.95 37.33
N LYS A 155 -8.97 -39.70 37.82
CA LYS A 155 -9.53 -38.35 37.96
C LYS A 155 -8.74 -37.54 39.01
N ARG A 156 -8.36 -38.14 40.14
CA ARG A 156 -7.56 -37.48 41.19
C ARG A 156 -6.15 -37.16 40.71
N ILE A 157 -5.50 -38.06 39.97
CA ILE A 157 -4.18 -37.84 39.34
C ILE A 157 -4.24 -36.62 38.42
N ARG A 158 -5.23 -36.54 37.54
CA ARG A 158 -5.44 -35.35 36.67
C ARG A 158 -5.63 -34.08 37.47
N GLN A 159 -6.51 -34.08 38.48
CA GLN A 159 -6.79 -32.90 39.29
C GLN A 159 -5.55 -32.41 40.05
N ARG A 160 -4.70 -33.32 40.52
CA ARG A 160 -3.45 -32.99 41.22
C ARG A 160 -2.47 -32.27 40.29
N HIS A 161 -2.21 -32.85 39.11
CA HIS A 161 -1.34 -32.26 38.09
C HIS A 161 -1.90 -30.95 37.54
N ASP A 162 -3.20 -30.89 37.23
CA ASP A 162 -3.87 -29.66 36.79
C ASP A 162 -3.69 -28.53 37.81
N SER A 163 -3.77 -28.83 39.11
CA SER A 163 -3.58 -27.84 40.17
C SER A 163 -2.14 -27.34 40.26
N GLU A 164 -1.14 -28.20 40.02
CA GLU A 164 0.27 -27.83 39.99
C GLU A 164 0.62 -26.99 38.76
N ILE A 165 0.18 -27.43 37.58
CA ILE A 165 0.39 -26.72 36.32
C ILE A 165 -0.28 -25.34 36.36
N ARG A 166 -1.49 -25.23 36.92
CA ARG A 166 -2.18 -23.93 37.10
C ARG A 166 -1.35 -22.94 37.88
N LYS A 167 -0.71 -23.35 38.98
CA LYS A 167 0.16 -22.44 39.76
C LYS A 167 1.33 -21.92 38.92
N ILE A 168 1.97 -22.78 38.14
CA ILE A 168 3.07 -22.38 37.25
C ILE A 168 2.57 -21.45 36.14
N VAL A 169 1.39 -21.72 35.59
CA VAL A 169 0.74 -20.86 34.58
C VAL A 169 0.41 -19.48 35.17
N ASP A 170 -0.09 -19.42 36.40
CA ASP A 170 -0.36 -18.16 37.09
C ASP A 170 0.95 -17.39 37.37
N GLU A 171 2.02 -18.05 37.80
CA GLU A 171 3.37 -17.45 37.94
C GLU A 171 3.88 -16.85 36.61
N ILE A 172 3.73 -17.58 35.49
CA ILE A 172 4.11 -17.09 34.15
C ILE A 172 3.25 -15.89 33.76
N LYS A 173 1.94 -15.95 34.03
CA LYS A 173 1.00 -14.87 33.68
C LYS A 173 1.33 -13.60 34.45
N ASP A 174 1.61 -13.70 35.74
CA ASP A 174 1.98 -12.57 36.58
C ASP A 174 3.30 -11.95 36.09
N TYR A 175 4.29 -12.77 35.73
CA TYR A 175 5.54 -12.28 35.13
C TYR A 175 5.28 -11.54 33.79
N CYS A 176 4.50 -12.15 32.89
CA CYS A 176 4.16 -11.56 31.60
C CYS A 176 3.33 -10.27 31.74
N SER A 177 2.53 -10.12 32.81
CA SER A 177 1.76 -8.91 33.04
C SER A 177 2.63 -7.65 33.18
N GLY A 178 3.83 -7.80 33.76
CA GLY A 178 4.81 -6.71 33.83
C GLY A 178 5.36 -6.32 32.47
N ILE A 179 5.65 -7.31 31.61
CA ILE A 179 6.08 -7.09 30.22
C ILE A 179 4.97 -6.40 29.43
N ASP A 180 3.73 -6.83 29.58
CA ASP A 180 2.59 -6.26 28.88
C ASP A 180 2.33 -4.81 29.31
N ALA A 181 2.46 -4.50 30.61
CA ALA A 181 2.39 -3.14 31.11
C ALA A 181 3.47 -2.23 30.50
N LEU A 182 4.70 -2.73 30.34
CA LEU A 182 5.77 -2.00 29.65
C LEU A 182 5.47 -1.78 28.17
N LYS A 183 4.92 -2.78 27.47
CA LYS A 183 4.51 -2.64 26.06
C LYS A 183 3.40 -1.60 25.88
N VAL A 184 2.41 -1.58 26.78
CA VAL A 184 1.34 -0.58 26.81
C VAL A 184 1.92 0.81 27.06
N ARG A 185 2.78 0.97 28.07
CA ARG A 185 3.46 2.24 28.38
C ARG A 185 4.28 2.74 27.20
N ARG A 186 5.08 1.87 26.57
CA ARG A 186 5.87 2.19 25.38
C ARG A 186 4.99 2.72 24.26
N LYS A 187 3.87 2.04 23.97
CA LYS A 187 2.93 2.46 22.94
C LYS A 187 2.38 3.87 23.23
N ALA A 188 1.90 4.10 24.44
CA ALA A 188 1.38 5.41 24.86
C ALA A 188 2.46 6.51 24.77
N MET A 189 3.69 6.22 25.19
CA MET A 189 4.82 7.16 25.07
C MET A 189 5.15 7.47 23.61
N SER A 190 5.13 6.48 22.72
CA SER A 190 5.36 6.67 21.29
C SER A 190 4.28 7.54 20.65
N GLU A 191 3.00 7.29 20.96
CA GLU A 191 1.87 8.07 20.44
C GLU A 191 1.95 9.52 20.94
N ALA A 192 2.21 9.73 22.23
CA ALA A 192 2.35 11.06 22.82
C ALA A 192 3.55 11.83 22.26
N LEU A 193 4.70 11.16 22.08
CA LEU A 193 5.88 11.76 21.46
C LEU A 193 5.58 12.17 20.01
N GLN A 194 4.91 11.31 19.25
CA GLN A 194 4.57 11.59 17.85
C GLN A 194 3.63 12.80 17.72
N GLU A 195 2.57 12.89 18.53
CA GLU A 195 1.70 14.08 18.54
C GLU A 195 2.50 15.33 18.91
N ARG A 196 3.37 15.24 19.93
CA ARG A 196 4.20 16.36 20.37
C ARG A 196 5.15 16.85 19.27
N ILE A 197 5.78 15.94 18.53
CA ILE A 197 6.59 16.29 17.35
C ILE A 197 5.77 17.10 16.36
N PHE A 198 4.57 16.64 15.99
CA PHE A 198 3.73 17.34 15.02
C PHE A 198 3.33 18.76 15.44
N ARG A 199 3.26 19.02 16.75
CA ARG A 199 3.03 20.37 17.28
C ARG A 199 4.26 21.29 17.16
N LEU A 200 5.46 20.73 17.10
CA LEU A 200 6.71 21.49 16.91
C LEU A 200 6.91 21.91 15.44
N PHE A 201 6.31 21.18 14.50
CA PHE A 201 6.28 21.57 13.09
C PHE A 201 5.24 22.67 12.84
N VAL A 202 5.65 23.93 12.99
CA VAL A 202 4.83 25.11 12.70
C VAL A 202 5.15 25.61 11.29
N VAL A 203 4.14 25.61 10.43
CA VAL A 203 4.22 26.08 9.03
C VAL A 203 3.46 27.40 8.86
N ARG A 204 3.87 28.19 7.85
CA ARG A 204 3.20 29.44 7.46
C ARG A 204 2.51 29.34 6.09
N ASN A 205 1.50 30.17 5.87
CA ASN A 205 0.93 30.42 4.54
C ASN A 205 1.32 31.81 4.00
N ALA A 206 0.92 32.11 2.75
CA ALA A 206 1.26 33.39 2.11
C ALA A 206 0.48 34.60 2.68
N LEU A 207 -0.58 34.36 3.46
CA LEU A 207 -1.28 35.40 4.24
C LEU A 207 -0.55 35.74 5.54
N GLY A 208 0.51 35.00 5.89
CA GLY A 208 1.28 35.19 7.13
C GLY A 208 0.69 34.51 8.35
N GLU A 209 -0.30 33.63 8.18
CA GLU A 209 -0.88 32.81 9.26
C GLU A 209 0.00 31.59 9.56
N HIS A 210 -0.12 31.06 10.77
CA HIS A 210 0.69 29.94 11.27
C HIS A 210 -0.20 28.83 11.80
N ARG A 211 0.20 27.59 11.54
CA ARG A 211 -0.43 26.40 12.12
C ARG A 211 0.59 25.32 12.41
N ASP A 212 0.37 24.57 13.48
CA ASP A 212 1.08 23.31 13.67
C ASP A 212 0.47 22.19 12.80
N LEU A 213 1.17 21.06 12.63
CA LEU A 213 0.66 19.98 11.77
C LEU A 213 -0.60 19.32 12.34
N VAL A 214 -0.80 19.30 13.65
CA VAL A 214 -2.04 18.78 14.25
C VAL A 214 -3.22 19.66 13.85
N GLU A 215 -3.06 20.97 13.84
CA GLU A 215 -4.07 21.93 13.39
C GLU A 215 -4.37 21.84 11.90
N VAL A 216 -3.34 21.65 11.07
CA VAL A 216 -3.49 21.46 9.62
C VAL A 216 -4.31 20.20 9.31
N PHE A 217 -4.07 19.10 10.02
CA PHE A 217 -4.74 17.83 9.76
C PHE A 217 -6.07 17.66 10.50
N ARG A 218 -6.39 18.50 11.49
CA ARG A 218 -7.63 18.45 12.27
C ARG A 218 -8.91 18.36 11.40
N PRO A 219 -9.08 19.13 10.31
CA PRO A 219 -10.28 19.04 9.46
C PRO A 219 -10.45 17.68 8.77
N LEU A 220 -9.36 16.92 8.62
CA LEU A 220 -9.37 15.57 8.02
C LEU A 220 -9.75 14.49 9.02
N GLY A 221 -9.82 14.80 10.32
CA GLY A 221 -10.13 13.85 11.39
C GLY A 221 -9.04 12.81 11.65
N THR A 222 -7.81 13.05 11.16
CA THR A 222 -6.67 12.14 11.28
C THR A 222 -5.46 12.86 11.88
N LEU A 223 -4.60 12.16 12.62
CA LEU A 223 -3.28 12.68 12.94
C LEU A 223 -2.39 12.69 11.68
N PRO A 224 -1.39 13.58 11.60
CA PRO A 224 -0.43 13.57 10.51
C PRO A 224 0.30 12.21 10.43
N PRO A 225 0.62 11.71 9.23
CA PRO A 225 1.46 10.52 9.08
C PRO A 225 2.93 10.84 9.44
N SER A 226 3.69 9.82 9.84
CA SER A 226 5.13 9.97 10.13
C SER A 226 5.89 10.55 8.93
N GLY A 227 6.78 11.50 9.22
CA GLY A 227 7.54 12.26 8.21
C GLY A 227 6.79 13.43 7.57
N ALA A 228 5.57 13.74 8.00
CA ALA A 228 4.89 14.96 7.59
C ALA A 228 5.70 16.21 7.98
N GLY A 229 5.88 17.15 7.05
CA GLY A 229 6.68 18.37 7.25
C GLY A 229 8.18 18.23 6.89
N GLU A 230 8.67 17.01 6.61
CA GLU A 230 10.08 16.77 6.26
C GLU A 230 10.36 16.73 4.74
N CYS A 231 9.33 16.86 3.92
CA CYS A 231 9.43 16.90 2.46
C CYS A 231 9.94 18.26 1.95
N CYS A 232 10.37 18.30 0.69
CA CYS A 232 10.95 19.49 0.08
C CYS A 232 10.00 20.69 0.08
N ALA A 233 8.78 20.55 -0.46
CA ALA A 233 7.86 21.68 -0.61
C ALA A 233 7.50 22.39 0.71
N PRO A 234 7.13 21.70 1.81
CA PRO A 234 6.92 22.36 3.10
C PRO A 234 8.15 23.14 3.59
N ARG A 235 9.36 22.58 3.47
CA ARG A 235 10.60 23.26 3.87
C ARG A 235 10.85 24.53 3.06
N LEU A 236 10.74 24.42 1.72
CA LEU A 236 10.95 25.51 0.78
C LEU A 236 9.98 26.68 1.04
N LEU A 237 8.68 26.40 1.14
CA LEU A 237 7.67 27.43 1.35
C LEU A 237 7.80 28.05 2.75
N ASN A 238 8.06 27.24 3.78
CA ASN A 238 8.20 27.77 5.13
C ASN A 238 9.39 28.71 5.24
N TYR A 239 10.53 28.34 4.62
CA TYR A 239 11.70 29.22 4.55
C TYR A 239 11.39 30.49 3.75
N ALA A 240 10.75 30.38 2.59
CA ALA A 240 10.38 31.54 1.78
C ALA A 240 9.54 32.54 2.58
N TYR A 241 8.46 32.08 3.22
CA TYR A 241 7.59 32.94 4.02
C TYR A 241 8.28 33.55 5.23
N ASN A 242 9.14 32.79 5.94
CA ASN A 242 9.90 33.31 7.07
C ASN A 242 10.92 34.40 6.68
N ASN A 243 11.35 34.42 5.41
CA ASN A 243 12.31 35.39 4.88
C ASN A 243 11.66 36.45 3.97
N GLY A 244 10.32 36.54 3.94
CA GLY A 244 9.61 37.53 3.13
C GLY A 244 9.75 37.33 1.62
N LEU A 245 10.12 36.13 1.17
CA LEU A 245 10.22 35.78 -0.24
C LEU A 245 8.85 35.38 -0.78
N ARG A 246 8.51 35.84 -1.99
CA ARG A 246 7.27 35.49 -2.69
C ARG A 246 7.49 34.28 -3.60
N PRO A 247 6.86 33.12 -3.32
CA PRO A 247 6.90 31.96 -4.23
C PRO A 247 6.39 32.29 -5.64
N VAL A 248 7.07 31.78 -6.66
CA VAL A 248 6.66 31.93 -8.08
C VAL A 248 6.32 30.58 -8.69
N CYS A 249 7.26 29.64 -8.66
CA CYS A 249 7.03 28.27 -9.13
C CYS A 249 7.97 27.31 -8.40
N MET A 250 7.57 26.05 -8.30
CA MET A 250 8.37 25.02 -7.66
C MET A 250 8.35 23.71 -8.44
N ALA A 251 9.38 22.91 -8.24
CA ALA A 251 9.46 21.57 -8.78
C ALA A 251 10.16 20.66 -7.79
N GLU A 252 9.62 19.45 -7.60
CA GLU A 252 10.32 18.36 -6.91
C GLU A 252 10.71 17.31 -7.94
N PHE A 253 11.91 16.75 -7.82
CA PHE A 253 12.43 15.73 -8.72
C PHE A 253 13.20 14.66 -7.98
N TRP A 254 13.20 13.45 -8.54
CA TRP A 254 13.93 12.33 -8.00
C TRP A 254 15.36 12.27 -8.53
N TRP A 255 16.32 11.94 -7.68
CA TRP A 255 17.72 11.76 -8.04
C TRP A 255 18.20 10.39 -7.57
N GLY A 256 18.57 9.51 -8.50
CA GLY A 256 19.17 8.21 -8.20
C GLY A 256 18.27 7.03 -8.57
N ALA A 257 18.56 5.86 -8.01
CA ALA A 257 17.79 4.64 -8.22
C ALA A 257 16.37 4.74 -7.64
N SER A 258 15.44 3.94 -8.18
CA SER A 258 14.09 3.82 -7.63
C SER A 258 14.12 3.10 -6.29
N PRO A 259 13.38 3.54 -5.26
CA PRO A 259 13.21 2.78 -4.03
C PRO A 259 12.55 1.42 -4.31
N VAL A 260 12.81 0.45 -3.44
CA VAL A 260 12.17 -0.86 -3.52
C VAL A 260 10.65 -0.71 -3.38
N GLY A 261 9.91 -1.18 -4.39
CA GLY A 261 8.44 -1.16 -4.42
C GLY A 261 7.82 0.16 -4.93
N GLU A 262 8.59 1.23 -5.13
CA GLU A 262 8.10 2.45 -5.78
C GLU A 262 8.64 2.56 -7.21
N VAL A 263 8.00 3.42 -8.01
CA VAL A 263 8.45 3.76 -9.36
C VAL A 263 8.91 5.21 -9.35
N ARG A 264 10.23 5.40 -9.29
CA ARG A 264 10.91 6.68 -9.41
C ARG A 264 11.98 6.62 -10.50
N HIS A 265 12.05 7.68 -11.29
CA HIS A 265 12.97 7.82 -12.41
C HIS A 265 13.92 8.97 -12.12
N HIS A 266 15.22 8.75 -12.31
CA HIS A 266 16.23 9.78 -12.13
C HIS A 266 15.94 11.01 -13.00
N GLY A 267 16.00 12.19 -12.40
CA GLY A 267 15.71 13.49 -13.01
C GLY A 267 14.22 13.76 -13.25
N HIS A 268 13.33 12.83 -12.92
CA HIS A 268 11.90 12.98 -13.19
C HIS A 268 11.20 13.83 -12.12
N PHE A 269 10.24 14.66 -12.56
CA PHE A 269 9.48 15.54 -11.68
C PHE A 269 8.29 14.83 -11.05
N TYR A 270 8.09 15.04 -9.76
CA TYR A 270 6.98 14.43 -9.03
C TYR A 270 6.13 15.49 -8.32
N PRO A 271 4.80 15.31 -8.28
CA PRO A 271 3.97 16.16 -7.44
C PRO A 271 4.21 15.84 -5.96
N ALA A 272 3.83 16.77 -5.10
CA ALA A 272 3.85 16.58 -3.66
C ALA A 272 2.98 15.39 -3.24
N CYS A 273 3.44 14.62 -2.24
CA CYS A 273 2.71 13.44 -1.76
C CYS A 273 1.34 13.80 -1.20
N ARG A 274 0.34 12.96 -1.48
CA ARG A 274 -1.07 13.24 -1.16
C ARG A 274 -1.43 13.05 0.31
N SER A 275 -0.82 12.08 1.00
CA SER A 275 -1.11 11.81 2.41
C SER A 275 -0.45 12.82 3.35
N LYS A 276 0.81 13.21 3.08
CA LYS A 276 1.61 14.05 3.98
C LYS A 276 1.62 15.51 3.56
N CYS A 277 1.97 15.80 2.30
CA CYS A 277 2.19 17.17 1.86
C CYS A 277 0.91 17.88 1.45
N LYS A 278 -0.04 17.19 0.78
CA LYS A 278 -1.25 17.87 0.28
C LYS A 278 -1.99 18.66 1.38
N PRO A 279 -2.29 18.11 2.58
CA PRO A 279 -2.96 18.88 3.63
C PRO A 279 -2.16 20.11 4.06
N ILE A 280 -0.83 19.97 4.15
CA ILE A 280 0.09 21.05 4.50
C ILE A 280 0.08 22.13 3.42
N LEU A 281 0.20 21.74 2.15
CA LEU A 281 0.22 22.67 1.02
C LEU A 281 -1.14 23.34 0.80
N ASP A 282 -2.25 22.65 1.05
CA ASP A 282 -3.61 23.23 1.01
C ASP A 282 -3.74 24.40 2.02
N PHE A 283 -2.98 24.37 3.12
CA PHE A 283 -2.84 25.51 4.03
C PHE A 283 -1.80 26.51 3.54
N MET A 284 -0.57 26.06 3.25
CA MET A 284 0.57 26.94 2.94
C MET A 284 0.39 27.77 1.67
N LEU A 285 -0.40 27.30 0.70
CA LEU A 285 -0.66 28.01 -0.57
C LEU A 285 -1.79 29.04 -0.46
N GLN A 286 -2.49 29.13 0.67
CA GLN A 286 -3.53 30.15 0.87
C GLN A 286 -2.93 31.56 0.80
N GLY A 287 -3.53 32.40 -0.03
CA GLY A 287 -3.05 33.76 -0.33
C GLY A 287 -2.14 33.86 -1.57
N LEU A 288 -1.80 32.74 -2.21
CA LEU A 288 -1.12 32.75 -3.50
C LEU A 288 -2.12 32.67 -4.66
N ASP A 289 -1.76 33.33 -5.76
CA ASP A 289 -2.39 33.13 -7.06
C ASP A 289 -1.78 31.88 -7.70
N VAL A 290 -2.52 30.77 -7.63
CA VAL A 290 -2.08 29.44 -8.10
C VAL A 290 -2.95 29.04 -9.29
N GLU A 291 -2.33 28.52 -10.35
CA GLU A 291 -3.03 28.01 -11.53
C GLU A 291 -4.13 27.01 -11.14
N GLU A 292 -5.27 27.09 -11.82
CA GLU A 292 -6.38 26.17 -11.57
C GLU A 292 -5.99 24.72 -11.84
N ASN A 293 -6.40 23.82 -10.96
CA ASN A 293 -6.26 22.40 -11.19
C ASN A 293 -7.23 21.93 -12.30
N LEU A 294 -6.69 21.66 -13.49
CA LEU A 294 -7.47 21.17 -14.62
C LEU A 294 -7.95 19.71 -14.45
N LEU A 295 -7.40 18.95 -13.49
CA LEU A 295 -7.85 17.58 -13.19
C LEU A 295 -9.23 17.63 -12.52
N GLY A 296 -10.26 17.19 -13.26
CA GLY A 296 -11.62 17.08 -12.74
C GLY A 296 -12.64 18.03 -13.39
N LYS A 297 -12.27 18.77 -14.44
CA LYS A 297 -13.28 19.43 -15.29
C LYS A 297 -13.94 18.40 -16.20
N PRO A 298 -15.28 18.47 -16.41
CA PRO A 298 -15.95 17.70 -17.45
C PRO A 298 -15.27 17.95 -18.80
N LEU A 299 -15.13 16.90 -19.61
CA LEU A 299 -14.69 17.07 -20.99
C LEU A 299 -15.83 17.71 -21.80
N ASP A 300 -15.50 18.44 -22.86
CA ASP A 300 -16.50 18.97 -23.78
C ASP A 300 -17.40 17.84 -24.33
N ASP A 301 -18.67 18.17 -24.60
CA ASP A 301 -19.63 17.20 -25.08
C ASP A 301 -19.44 16.91 -26.58
N ASN A 302 -18.67 15.86 -26.87
CA ASN A 302 -18.46 15.35 -28.23
C ASN A 302 -19.41 14.16 -28.56
N GLY A 303 -20.45 13.93 -27.74
CA GLY A 303 -21.32 12.76 -27.88
C GLY A 303 -20.67 11.44 -27.42
N LEU A 304 -21.45 10.36 -27.44
CA LEU A 304 -20.97 9.00 -27.16
C LEU A 304 -20.51 8.34 -28.47
N ASP A 305 -19.27 7.87 -28.51
CA ASP A 305 -18.72 7.11 -29.64
C ASP A 305 -19.10 5.63 -29.47
N GLU A 306 -20.20 5.23 -30.11
CA GLU A 306 -20.75 3.87 -30.05
C GLU A 306 -20.18 3.00 -31.18
N VAL A 307 -19.44 1.97 -30.80
CA VAL A 307 -18.76 1.05 -31.73
C VAL A 307 -19.66 -0.12 -32.11
N TYR A 308 -20.49 -0.58 -31.17
CA TYR A 308 -21.43 -1.68 -31.37
C TYR A 308 -22.61 -1.55 -30.44
N ASP A 309 -23.81 -1.87 -30.91
CA ASP A 309 -25.03 -1.81 -30.12
C ASP A 309 -26.04 -2.86 -30.56
N ASP A 310 -26.61 -3.58 -29.59
CA ASP A 310 -27.73 -4.49 -29.82
C ASP A 310 -28.72 -4.49 -28.63
N GLN A 311 -29.63 -5.47 -28.59
CA GLN A 311 -30.63 -5.57 -27.52
C GLN A 311 -30.03 -5.86 -26.14
N TRP A 312 -28.86 -6.50 -26.06
CA TRP A 312 -28.27 -7.05 -24.84
C TRP A 312 -27.10 -6.21 -24.31
N LEU A 313 -26.29 -5.62 -25.19
CA LEU A 313 -25.10 -4.86 -24.82
C LEU A 313 -24.81 -3.72 -25.79
N THR A 314 -24.00 -2.77 -25.32
CA THR A 314 -23.34 -1.75 -26.16
C THR A 314 -21.84 -1.76 -25.88
N VAL A 315 -21.05 -1.33 -26.85
CA VAL A 315 -19.60 -1.14 -26.72
C VAL A 315 -19.25 0.26 -27.15
N LEU A 316 -18.72 1.04 -26.22
CA LEU A 316 -18.38 2.44 -26.42
C LEU A 316 -16.86 2.63 -26.49
N ASN A 317 -16.41 3.55 -27.34
CA ASN A 317 -15.03 4.02 -27.36
C ASN A 317 -14.87 5.18 -26.37
N LYS A 318 -14.28 4.91 -25.21
CA LYS A 318 -14.07 5.93 -24.18
C LYS A 318 -12.94 6.88 -24.59
N PRO A 319 -13.15 8.22 -24.60
CA PRO A 319 -12.06 9.15 -24.79
C PRO A 319 -11.08 9.16 -23.59
N SER A 320 -9.84 9.57 -23.84
CA SER A 320 -8.85 9.83 -22.79
C SER A 320 -9.31 11.01 -21.92
N GLY A 321 -9.12 10.90 -20.60
CA GLY A 321 -9.49 11.94 -19.62
C GLY A 321 -10.89 11.79 -19.03
N MET A 322 -11.74 10.93 -19.62
CA MET A 322 -13.08 10.63 -19.12
C MET A 322 -13.09 9.47 -18.12
N LEU A 323 -13.83 9.61 -17.01
CA LEU A 323 -14.07 8.50 -16.10
C LEU A 323 -14.96 7.43 -16.74
N SER A 324 -14.67 6.14 -16.50
CA SER A 324 -15.58 5.06 -16.95
C SER A 324 -16.88 5.04 -16.12
N VAL A 325 -16.79 5.37 -14.83
CA VAL A 325 -17.88 5.42 -13.86
C VAL A 325 -17.71 6.64 -12.95
N PRO A 326 -18.79 7.16 -12.33
CA PRO A 326 -18.71 8.33 -11.47
C PRO A 326 -17.67 8.19 -10.37
N GLY A 327 -16.87 9.24 -10.19
CA GLY A 327 -15.89 9.35 -9.12
C GLY A 327 -16.49 9.97 -7.86
N LYS A 328 -15.66 10.15 -6.82
CA LYS A 328 -16.08 10.84 -5.59
C LYS A 328 -16.21 12.35 -5.74
N LEU A 329 -15.43 12.94 -6.64
CA LEU A 329 -15.32 14.39 -6.83
C LEU A 329 -15.89 14.87 -8.18
N LEU A 330 -16.01 13.96 -9.14
CA LEU A 330 -16.51 14.24 -10.48
C LEU A 330 -17.54 13.17 -10.83
N GLU A 331 -18.78 13.60 -11.08
CA GLU A 331 -19.89 12.72 -11.45
C GLU A 331 -19.93 12.41 -12.96
N ASP A 332 -19.39 13.31 -13.78
CA ASP A 332 -19.33 13.13 -15.23
C ASP A 332 -18.44 11.92 -15.59
N SER A 333 -19.01 11.00 -16.36
CA SER A 333 -18.41 9.72 -16.73
C SER A 333 -19.10 9.13 -17.94
N LEU A 334 -18.46 8.15 -18.57
CA LEU A 334 -19.03 7.40 -19.69
C LEU A 334 -20.38 6.77 -19.32
N LEU A 335 -20.50 6.22 -18.10
CA LEU A 335 -21.76 5.65 -17.60
C LEU A 335 -22.86 6.70 -17.49
N THR A 336 -22.59 7.85 -16.86
CA THR A 336 -23.60 8.89 -16.62
C THR A 336 -24.05 9.54 -17.93
N ARG A 337 -23.15 9.75 -18.89
CA ARG A 337 -23.49 10.19 -20.24
C ARG A 337 -24.31 9.14 -20.99
N TYR A 338 -23.94 7.86 -20.91
CA TYR A 338 -24.72 6.77 -21.53
C TYR A 338 -26.14 6.67 -20.97
N GLN A 339 -26.31 6.74 -19.64
CA GLN A 339 -27.62 6.73 -18.99
C GLN A 339 -28.48 7.94 -19.37
N ALA A 340 -27.87 9.11 -19.53
CA ALA A 340 -28.58 10.31 -19.99
C ALA A 340 -29.06 10.18 -21.44
N ALA A 341 -28.27 9.54 -22.31
CA ALA A 341 -28.62 9.31 -23.71
C ALA A 341 -29.62 8.14 -23.91
N HIS A 342 -29.63 7.15 -23.01
CA HIS A 342 -30.43 5.93 -23.10
C HIS A 342 -31.25 5.68 -21.81
N PRO A 343 -32.26 6.51 -21.51
CA PRO A 343 -33.06 6.40 -20.28
C PRO A 343 -33.83 5.06 -20.15
N GLU A 344 -34.05 4.35 -21.25
CA GLU A 344 -34.66 3.03 -21.32
C GLU A 344 -33.73 1.87 -20.92
N ALA A 345 -32.42 2.11 -20.84
CA ALA A 345 -31.46 1.10 -20.38
C ALA A 345 -31.57 0.89 -18.86
N HIS A 346 -32.27 -0.17 -18.45
CA HIS A 346 -32.54 -0.48 -17.05
C HIS A 346 -31.65 -1.62 -16.52
N GLY A 347 -30.63 -1.33 -15.70
CA GLY A 347 -29.86 -2.37 -14.99
C GLY A 347 -28.44 -1.97 -14.56
N PRO A 348 -27.67 -2.89 -13.94
CA PRO A 348 -26.23 -2.71 -13.72
C PRO A 348 -25.52 -2.73 -15.08
N ILE A 349 -25.13 -1.54 -15.56
CA ILE A 349 -24.67 -1.38 -16.93
C ILE A 349 -23.17 -1.73 -17.09
N VAL A 350 -22.37 -1.56 -16.04
CA VAL A 350 -20.90 -1.62 -16.15
C VAL A 350 -20.37 -3.03 -15.87
N VAL A 351 -19.78 -3.68 -16.88
CA VAL A 351 -19.14 -5.00 -16.70
C VAL A 351 -17.63 -4.91 -16.46
N HIS A 352 -16.98 -3.84 -16.95
CA HIS A 352 -15.57 -3.53 -16.69
C HIS A 352 -15.30 -2.04 -16.82
N ARG A 353 -14.07 -1.61 -16.49
CA ARG A 353 -13.69 -0.20 -16.48
C ARG A 353 -12.29 0.01 -17.02
N LEU A 354 -12.08 1.16 -17.64
CA LEU A 354 -10.77 1.71 -17.95
C LEU A 354 -10.41 2.82 -16.96
N ASP A 355 -9.10 3.07 -16.80
CA ASP A 355 -8.61 4.25 -16.08
C ASP A 355 -9.09 5.53 -16.77
N GLN A 356 -9.15 6.63 -16.03
CA GLN A 356 -9.61 7.93 -16.55
C GLN A 356 -8.84 8.34 -17.82
N GLU A 357 -7.51 8.25 -17.78
CA GLU A 357 -6.63 8.62 -18.88
C GLU A 357 -6.53 7.55 -19.99
N THR A 358 -6.98 6.31 -19.73
CA THR A 358 -6.90 5.25 -20.74
C THR A 358 -8.07 5.37 -21.71
N SER A 359 -7.79 5.42 -23.01
CA SER A 359 -8.82 5.45 -24.06
C SER A 359 -9.26 4.05 -24.50
N GLY A 360 -10.38 3.93 -25.19
CA GLY A 360 -10.76 2.74 -25.95
C GLY A 360 -11.99 1.98 -25.46
N LEU A 361 -12.11 0.72 -25.87
CA LEU A 361 -13.35 -0.07 -25.78
C LEU A 361 -13.80 -0.37 -24.35
N VAL A 362 -15.04 -0.01 -24.03
CA VAL A 362 -15.75 -0.34 -22.79
C VAL A 362 -17.07 -1.03 -23.14
N ILE A 363 -17.33 -2.18 -22.50
CA ILE A 363 -18.58 -2.93 -22.71
C ILE A 363 -19.56 -2.53 -21.63
N PHE A 364 -20.81 -2.33 -22.03
CA PHE A 364 -21.94 -2.04 -21.17
C PHE A 364 -23.05 -3.07 -21.43
N ALA A 365 -23.60 -3.64 -20.37
CA ALA A 365 -24.76 -4.53 -20.46
C ALA A 365 -26.06 -3.73 -20.36
N LYS A 366 -27.05 -4.03 -21.21
CA LYS A 366 -28.36 -3.36 -21.18
C LYS A 366 -29.34 -4.00 -20.19
N ASP A 367 -29.06 -5.23 -19.74
CA ASP A 367 -29.88 -5.95 -18.78
C ASP A 367 -29.05 -6.77 -17.77
N LYS A 368 -29.71 -7.20 -16.68
CA LYS A 368 -29.07 -7.92 -15.57
C LYS A 368 -28.55 -9.32 -15.94
N GLN A 369 -29.22 -10.02 -16.86
CA GLN A 369 -28.80 -11.35 -17.30
C GLN A 369 -27.54 -11.26 -18.15
N THR A 370 -27.50 -10.31 -19.09
CA THR A 370 -26.31 -10.00 -19.89
C THR A 370 -25.14 -9.58 -19.01
N HIS A 371 -25.38 -8.68 -18.04
CA HIS A 371 -24.35 -8.28 -17.07
C HIS A 371 -23.74 -9.48 -16.34
N LYS A 372 -24.58 -10.40 -15.83
CA LYS A 372 -24.12 -11.59 -15.11
C LYS A 372 -23.28 -12.51 -16.01
N ALA A 373 -23.70 -12.74 -17.25
CA ALA A 373 -22.98 -13.58 -18.20
C ALA A 373 -21.59 -12.99 -18.57
N LEU A 374 -21.51 -11.68 -18.78
CA LEU A 374 -20.24 -10.99 -19.06
C LEU A 374 -19.31 -10.98 -17.84
N GLN A 375 -19.83 -10.72 -16.63
CA GLN A 375 -19.04 -10.80 -15.40
C GLN A 375 -18.43 -12.18 -15.20
N GLN A 376 -19.21 -13.24 -15.44
CA GLN A 376 -18.68 -14.61 -15.37
C GLN A 376 -17.52 -14.85 -16.34
N GLN A 377 -17.60 -14.30 -17.56
CA GLN A 377 -16.49 -14.41 -18.52
C GLN A 377 -15.22 -13.66 -18.06
N PHE A 378 -15.37 -12.50 -17.41
CA PHE A 378 -14.26 -11.77 -16.77
C PHE A 378 -13.66 -12.56 -15.61
N GLU A 379 -14.49 -13.12 -14.72
CA GLU A 379 -14.05 -13.94 -13.58
C GLU A 379 -13.32 -15.21 -14.03
N GLN A 380 -13.76 -15.82 -15.14
CA GLN A 380 -13.13 -17.01 -15.72
C GLN A 380 -11.95 -16.69 -16.65
N HIS A 381 -11.57 -15.42 -16.81
CA HIS A 381 -10.48 -14.98 -17.69
C HIS A 381 -10.63 -15.44 -19.15
N THR A 382 -11.86 -15.57 -19.65
CA THR A 382 -12.14 -15.99 -21.04
C THR A 382 -12.21 -14.81 -22.02
N ILE A 383 -12.36 -13.59 -21.51
CA ILE A 383 -12.31 -12.36 -22.32
C ILE A 383 -10.85 -11.99 -22.61
N ASN A 384 -10.51 -11.90 -23.89
CA ASN A 384 -9.20 -11.44 -24.32
C ASN A 384 -9.25 -9.94 -24.58
N LYS A 385 -8.32 -9.20 -23.97
CA LYS A 385 -8.15 -7.76 -24.16
C LYS A 385 -6.77 -7.50 -24.71
N ARG A 386 -6.68 -6.63 -25.70
CA ARG A 386 -5.40 -6.17 -26.24
C ARG A 386 -5.38 -4.65 -26.27
N TYR A 387 -4.28 -4.11 -25.77
CA TYR A 387 -4.00 -2.69 -25.69
C TYR A 387 -2.84 -2.35 -26.60
N ILE A 388 -2.85 -1.14 -27.16
CA ILE A 388 -1.67 -0.55 -27.80
C ILE A 388 -1.16 0.57 -26.89
N ALA A 389 0.15 0.60 -26.69
CA ALA A 389 0.84 1.65 -25.95
C ALA A 389 2.07 2.16 -26.71
N LEU A 390 2.40 3.43 -26.47
CA LEU A 390 3.68 4.01 -26.85
C LEU A 390 4.50 4.23 -25.58
N LEU A 391 5.67 3.61 -25.48
CA LEU A 391 6.56 3.69 -24.32
C LEU A 391 7.67 4.72 -24.55
N ASP A 392 8.01 5.47 -23.50
CA ASP A 392 9.18 6.35 -23.43
C ASP A 392 10.41 5.51 -23.07
N GLY A 393 11.06 4.93 -24.10
CA GLY A 393 12.19 4.02 -23.96
C GLY A 393 12.21 2.88 -24.98
N LEU A 394 13.32 2.15 -25.02
CA LEU A 394 13.52 1.01 -25.91
C LEU A 394 13.41 -0.31 -25.15
N VAL A 395 12.36 -1.08 -25.43
CA VAL A 395 12.21 -2.46 -24.92
C VAL A 395 13.02 -3.40 -25.80
N MET A 396 14.06 -4.03 -25.24
CA MET A 396 15.03 -4.78 -26.03
C MET A 396 14.47 -6.11 -26.56
N GLN A 397 13.60 -6.77 -25.80
CA GLN A 397 12.97 -8.03 -26.18
C GLN A 397 11.75 -7.78 -27.07
N ASP A 398 11.54 -8.63 -28.08
CA ASP A 398 10.40 -8.52 -29.01
C ASP A 398 9.08 -8.97 -28.37
N GLU A 399 9.13 -9.91 -27.43
CA GLU A 399 7.95 -10.38 -26.71
C GLU A 399 8.32 -10.90 -25.33
N GLY A 400 7.33 -11.03 -24.45
CA GLY A 400 7.54 -11.58 -23.11
C GLY A 400 6.30 -11.55 -22.22
N VAL A 401 6.50 -11.94 -20.96
CA VAL A 401 5.49 -11.92 -19.91
C VAL A 401 6.05 -11.20 -18.69
N ILE A 402 5.27 -10.28 -18.13
CA ILE A 402 5.55 -9.57 -16.89
C ILE A 402 4.62 -10.14 -15.83
N ASP A 403 5.20 -10.72 -14.79
CA ASP A 403 4.49 -11.25 -13.62
C ASP A 403 5.01 -10.56 -12.37
N LEU A 404 4.34 -9.48 -12.00
CA LEU A 404 4.71 -8.65 -10.84
C LEU A 404 3.43 -8.35 -10.06
N PRO A 405 3.31 -8.82 -8.80
CA PRO A 405 2.11 -8.61 -8.00
C PRO A 405 1.92 -7.14 -7.61
N ILE A 406 0.68 -6.65 -7.65
CA ILE A 406 0.36 -5.22 -7.48
C ILE A 406 -0.65 -5.00 -6.35
N ARG A 407 -0.46 -3.93 -5.58
CA ARG A 407 -1.45 -3.40 -4.63
C ARG A 407 -1.54 -1.87 -4.67
N PRO A 408 -2.62 -1.27 -4.13
CA PRO A 408 -2.68 0.17 -3.93
C PRO A 408 -1.53 0.66 -3.05
N ASP A 409 -0.95 1.79 -3.45
CA ASP A 409 -0.09 2.58 -2.57
C ASP A 409 -1.00 3.32 -1.59
N VAL A 410 -0.92 2.95 -0.31
CA VAL A 410 -1.78 3.51 0.73
C VAL A 410 -1.44 4.97 1.03
N ASP A 411 -0.19 5.35 0.82
CA ASP A 411 0.33 6.68 1.15
C ASP A 411 0.24 7.65 -0.04
N ASP A 412 0.12 7.14 -1.28
CA ASP A 412 0.01 7.97 -2.49
C ASP A 412 -1.10 7.54 -3.47
N ARG A 413 -2.33 7.34 -2.96
CA ARG A 413 -3.50 7.00 -3.79
C ARG A 413 -3.79 8.09 -4.85
N PRO A 414 -4.07 7.75 -6.13
CA PRO A 414 -4.49 6.43 -6.61
C PRO A 414 -3.35 5.55 -7.14
N ARG A 415 -2.07 5.87 -6.87
CA ARG A 415 -0.96 5.03 -7.32
C ARG A 415 -1.08 3.61 -6.79
N GLN A 416 -0.43 2.74 -7.52
CA GLN A 416 -0.30 1.32 -7.27
C GLN A 416 1.19 1.01 -7.27
N ARG A 417 1.60 0.01 -6.49
CA ARG A 417 2.99 -0.42 -6.33
C ARG A 417 3.11 -1.92 -6.51
N VAL A 418 4.31 -2.35 -6.88
CA VAL A 418 4.69 -3.77 -6.84
C VAL A 418 4.94 -4.16 -5.39
N ASP A 419 4.41 -5.31 -4.97
CA ASP A 419 4.58 -5.81 -3.61
C ASP A 419 4.50 -7.34 -3.59
N GLU A 420 5.63 -8.00 -3.31
CA GLU A 420 5.73 -9.46 -3.32
C GLU A 420 5.01 -10.14 -2.15
N VAL A 421 4.72 -9.40 -1.07
CA VAL A 421 4.15 -9.96 0.16
C VAL A 421 2.63 -9.82 0.16
N ASP A 422 2.15 -8.60 -0.07
CA ASP A 422 0.74 -8.26 0.02
C ASP A 422 0.09 -7.94 -1.34
N GLY A 423 0.86 -7.97 -2.43
CA GLY A 423 0.37 -7.68 -3.77
C GLY A 423 -0.52 -8.81 -4.30
N ARG A 424 -1.50 -8.42 -5.11
CA ARG A 424 -2.33 -9.39 -5.83
C ARG A 424 -1.60 -9.81 -7.12
N PRO A 425 -1.61 -11.10 -7.49
CA PRO A 425 -1.03 -11.56 -8.75
C PRO A 425 -1.54 -10.74 -9.94
N ALA A 426 -0.59 -10.31 -10.77
CA ALA A 426 -0.83 -9.51 -11.95
C ALA A 426 0.12 -9.94 -13.07
N VAL A 427 -0.47 -10.37 -14.19
CA VAL A 427 0.26 -10.94 -15.34
C VAL A 427 -0.14 -10.23 -16.63
N THR A 428 0.86 -9.77 -17.38
CA THR A 428 0.71 -9.08 -18.67
C THR A 428 1.63 -9.75 -19.70
N ARG A 429 1.08 -10.18 -20.84
CA ARG A 429 1.89 -10.55 -22.01
C ARG A 429 2.11 -9.32 -22.89
N TYR A 430 3.26 -9.22 -23.54
CA TYR A 430 3.54 -8.13 -24.46
C TYR A 430 4.20 -8.60 -25.75
N HIS A 431 4.05 -7.80 -26.80
CA HIS A 431 4.73 -7.96 -28.08
C HIS A 431 5.05 -6.57 -28.66
N VAL A 432 6.31 -6.31 -28.97
CA VAL A 432 6.79 -5.07 -29.58
C VAL A 432 6.36 -5.01 -31.04
N LEU A 433 5.74 -3.90 -31.43
CA LEU A 433 5.27 -3.67 -32.80
C LEU A 433 6.26 -2.84 -33.61
N GLU A 434 6.87 -1.84 -32.97
CA GLU A 434 7.80 -0.93 -33.62
C GLU A 434 8.74 -0.30 -32.58
N ARG A 435 9.98 -0.01 -32.99
CA ARG A 435 10.94 0.79 -32.22
C ARG A 435 11.41 1.94 -33.09
N LYS A 436 11.18 3.17 -32.63
CA LYS A 436 11.49 4.38 -33.40
C LYS A 436 11.71 5.56 -32.46
N ASP A 437 12.68 6.42 -32.75
CA ASP A 437 12.92 7.69 -32.03
C ASP A 437 13.02 7.53 -30.50
N SER A 438 13.72 6.49 -30.03
CA SER A 438 13.85 6.12 -28.61
C SER A 438 12.53 5.75 -27.91
N GLN A 439 11.49 5.46 -28.68
CA GLN A 439 10.20 4.98 -28.21
C GLN A 439 9.91 3.57 -28.73
N THR A 440 9.06 2.86 -27.99
CA THR A 440 8.59 1.53 -28.36
C THR A 440 7.07 1.51 -28.46
N ARG A 441 6.55 1.19 -29.64
CA ARG A 441 5.12 0.89 -29.83
C ARG A 441 4.90 -0.58 -29.53
N ILE A 442 4.01 -0.89 -28.60
CA ILE A 442 3.87 -2.22 -28.02
C ILE A 442 2.40 -2.64 -27.90
N ALA A 443 2.14 -3.91 -28.14
CA ALA A 443 0.87 -4.55 -27.80
C ALA A 443 0.97 -5.17 -26.40
N LEU A 444 -0.04 -4.92 -25.57
CA LEU A 444 -0.14 -5.44 -24.21
C LEU A 444 -1.43 -6.24 -24.03
N GLU A 445 -1.32 -7.45 -23.49
CA GLU A 445 -2.42 -8.37 -23.24
C GLU A 445 -2.48 -8.69 -21.74
N PRO A 446 -3.30 -7.97 -20.96
CA PRO A 446 -3.42 -8.22 -19.53
C PRO A 446 -4.25 -9.48 -19.27
N LEU A 447 -3.62 -10.54 -18.76
CA LEU A 447 -4.28 -11.80 -18.39
C LEU A 447 -5.08 -11.63 -17.09
N THR A 448 -4.63 -10.74 -16.21
CA THR A 448 -5.35 -10.26 -15.03
C THR A 448 -5.93 -8.86 -15.26
N GLY A 449 -6.67 -8.31 -14.29
CA GLY A 449 -7.27 -6.98 -14.41
C GLY A 449 -7.08 -6.14 -13.15
N ARG A 450 -5.83 -5.85 -12.77
CA ARG A 450 -5.54 -4.99 -11.61
C ARG A 450 -5.52 -3.51 -12.01
N THR A 451 -5.89 -2.63 -11.08
CA THR A 451 -5.82 -1.18 -11.26
C THR A 451 -4.43 -0.77 -11.72
N HIS A 452 -4.33 0.06 -12.77
CA HIS A 452 -3.06 0.52 -13.36
C HIS A 452 -2.05 -0.57 -13.76
N GLN A 453 -2.47 -1.83 -13.91
CA GLN A 453 -1.55 -2.96 -14.12
C GLN A 453 -0.55 -2.73 -15.25
N LEU A 454 -1.05 -2.38 -16.44
CA LEU A 454 -0.22 -2.14 -17.63
C LEU A 454 0.78 -1.00 -17.43
N ARG A 455 0.36 0.04 -16.71
CA ARG A 455 1.15 1.24 -16.45
C ARG A 455 2.29 0.97 -15.48
N VAL A 456 2.00 0.23 -14.40
CA VAL A 456 3.01 -0.21 -13.42
C VAL A 456 3.98 -1.18 -14.09
N HIS A 457 3.49 -2.21 -14.79
CA HIS A 457 4.33 -3.19 -15.47
C HIS A 457 5.24 -2.57 -16.54
N ALA A 458 4.74 -1.58 -17.30
CA ALA A 458 5.57 -0.86 -18.25
C ALA A 458 6.68 -0.06 -17.55
N SER A 459 6.34 0.65 -16.47
CA SER A 459 7.27 1.56 -15.83
C SER A 459 8.22 0.95 -14.80
N HIS A 460 7.86 -0.18 -14.18
CA HIS A 460 8.64 -0.73 -13.08
C HIS A 460 10.00 -1.25 -13.56
N PRO A 461 11.10 -1.09 -12.78
CA PRO A 461 12.42 -1.54 -13.19
C PRO A 461 12.53 -3.05 -13.48
N GLN A 462 11.77 -3.87 -12.75
CA GLN A 462 11.67 -5.32 -13.00
C GLN A 462 10.65 -5.69 -14.08
N GLY A 463 9.91 -4.71 -14.61
CA GLY A 463 8.98 -4.87 -15.72
C GLY A 463 9.66 -4.52 -17.05
N LEU A 464 9.10 -3.58 -17.80
CA LEU A 464 9.73 -3.09 -19.03
C LEU A 464 10.74 -1.95 -18.79
N ASN A 465 10.73 -1.34 -17.60
CA ASN A 465 11.52 -0.15 -17.27
C ASN A 465 11.38 0.99 -18.31
N CYS A 466 10.24 1.06 -19.01
CA CYS A 466 9.93 2.02 -20.05
C CYS A 466 8.49 2.50 -19.81
N PRO A 467 8.29 3.62 -19.09
CA PRO A 467 6.94 4.10 -18.77
C PRO A 467 6.15 4.42 -20.04
N ILE A 468 4.82 4.31 -19.97
CA ILE A 468 3.95 4.73 -21.07
C ILE A 468 4.07 6.25 -21.25
N ALA A 469 4.25 6.69 -22.50
CA ALA A 469 4.33 8.10 -22.84
C ALA A 469 3.07 8.85 -22.40
N GLY A 470 3.26 9.99 -21.74
CA GLY A 470 2.18 10.80 -21.20
C GLY A 470 1.57 10.31 -19.88
N ASP A 471 2.09 9.23 -19.29
CA ASP A 471 1.63 8.75 -17.99
C ASP A 471 2.02 9.70 -16.85
N ARG A 472 1.05 10.51 -16.40
CA ARG A 472 1.23 11.48 -15.30
C ARG A 472 1.58 10.87 -13.94
N LEU A 473 1.32 9.57 -13.75
CA LEU A 473 1.66 8.91 -12.49
C LEU A 473 3.03 8.24 -12.63
N TYR A 474 3.19 7.32 -13.57
CA TYR A 474 4.35 6.43 -13.60
C TYR A 474 5.45 6.88 -14.56
N GLY A 475 5.21 7.89 -15.39
CA GLY A 475 6.15 8.39 -16.38
C GLY A 475 6.11 9.91 -16.49
N ARG A 476 6.44 10.42 -17.67
CA ARG A 476 6.37 11.85 -17.97
C ARG A 476 4.98 12.27 -18.40
N ALA A 477 4.42 13.25 -17.70
CA ALA A 477 3.21 13.93 -18.11
C ALA A 477 3.37 14.54 -19.52
N ALA A 478 2.34 14.36 -20.35
CA ALA A 478 2.22 14.99 -21.66
C ALA A 478 0.76 15.42 -21.87
N SER A 479 0.36 15.62 -23.13
CA SER A 479 -1.02 15.97 -23.50
C SER A 479 -2.03 14.89 -23.08
N ARG A 480 -1.70 13.61 -23.23
CA ARG A 480 -2.53 12.45 -22.83
C ARG A 480 -1.69 11.20 -22.58
N LEU A 481 -2.26 10.22 -21.91
CA LEU A 481 -1.70 8.88 -21.80
C LEU A 481 -1.80 8.14 -23.15
N MET A 482 -0.66 7.68 -23.68
CA MET A 482 -0.59 6.90 -24.91
C MET A 482 -0.86 5.41 -24.64
N LEU A 483 -2.05 5.11 -24.12
CA LEU A 483 -2.57 3.77 -23.87
C LEU A 483 -4.02 3.69 -24.35
N GLN A 484 -4.31 2.71 -25.20
CA GLN A 484 -5.63 2.48 -25.75
C GLN A 484 -6.04 1.01 -25.66
N ALA A 485 -7.23 0.75 -25.13
CA ALA A 485 -7.92 -0.53 -25.22
C ALA A 485 -8.37 -0.76 -26.67
N GLN A 486 -7.46 -1.29 -27.47
CA GLN A 486 -7.60 -1.42 -28.92
C GLN A 486 -8.65 -2.47 -29.30
N SER A 487 -8.60 -3.64 -28.66
CA SER A 487 -9.51 -4.73 -29.01
C SER A 487 -9.94 -5.56 -27.83
N ILE A 488 -11.16 -6.08 -27.93
CA ILE A 488 -11.77 -6.96 -26.95
C ILE A 488 -12.46 -8.11 -27.67
N THR A 489 -12.22 -9.33 -27.20
CA THR A 489 -12.82 -10.56 -27.75
C THR A 489 -13.51 -11.32 -26.63
N PHE A 490 -14.78 -11.68 -26.82
CA PHE A 490 -15.64 -12.33 -25.83
C PHE A 490 -16.71 -13.19 -26.51
N LEU A 491 -17.43 -14.00 -25.74
CA LEU A 491 -18.61 -14.72 -26.23
C LEU A 491 -19.85 -13.85 -26.03
N HIS A 492 -20.61 -13.63 -27.09
CA HIS A 492 -21.86 -12.88 -27.01
C HIS A 492 -22.82 -13.54 -25.99
N PRO A 493 -23.34 -12.82 -24.98
CA PRO A 493 -24.15 -13.38 -23.90
C PRO A 493 -25.43 -14.12 -24.34
N ALA A 494 -26.13 -13.62 -25.35
CA ALA A 494 -27.33 -14.25 -25.88
C ALA A 494 -27.08 -15.34 -26.94
N THR A 495 -26.17 -15.11 -27.90
CA THR A 495 -25.99 -16.02 -29.04
C THR A 495 -24.90 -17.08 -28.80
N GLY A 496 -24.01 -16.88 -27.84
CA GLY A 496 -22.85 -17.72 -27.59
C GLY A 496 -21.76 -17.65 -28.68
N GLN A 497 -21.91 -16.80 -29.68
CA GLN A 497 -20.93 -16.63 -30.76
C GLN A 497 -19.73 -15.82 -30.29
N SER A 498 -18.53 -16.14 -30.79
CA SER A 498 -17.34 -15.34 -30.52
C SER A 498 -17.43 -14.01 -31.27
N MET A 499 -17.29 -12.92 -30.53
CA MET A 499 -17.24 -11.56 -31.05
C MET A 499 -15.87 -10.95 -30.79
N ARG A 500 -15.37 -10.20 -31.77
CA ARG A 500 -14.18 -9.38 -31.65
C ARG A 500 -14.49 -7.99 -32.18
N LEU A 501 -14.18 -6.98 -31.37
CA LEU A 501 -14.28 -5.56 -31.74
C LEU A 501 -12.88 -4.95 -31.65
N ASP A 502 -12.55 -4.11 -32.63
CA ASP A 502 -11.25 -3.44 -32.75
C ASP A 502 -11.45 -1.97 -33.12
N ILE A 503 -10.64 -1.09 -32.53
CA ILE A 503 -10.52 0.32 -32.90
C ILE A 503 -9.04 0.65 -33.15
N SER A 504 -8.78 1.57 -34.08
CA SER A 504 -7.42 2.03 -34.36
C SER A 504 -6.95 3.04 -33.30
N PRO A 505 -5.73 2.89 -32.75
CA PRO A 505 -5.14 3.93 -31.92
C PRO A 505 -4.73 5.12 -32.78
N ASP A 506 -4.83 6.31 -32.19
CA ASP A 506 -4.45 7.59 -32.79
C ASP A 506 -2.96 7.92 -32.64
N PHE A 507 -2.15 6.96 -32.17
CA PHE A 507 -0.71 7.08 -31.92
C PHE A 507 0.12 5.82 -32.28
#